data_AF-A0A8J9TDU9-F1
#
_entry.id   AF-A0A8J9TDU9-F1
#
_cell.length_a   1.000
_cell.length_b   1.000
_cell.length_c   1.000
_cell.angle_alpha   90.00
_cell.angle_beta   90.00
_cell.angle_gamma   90.00
#
_symmetry.space_group_name_H-M   'P 1'
#
loop_
_entity.id
_entity.type
_entity.pdbx_description
1 polymer ?
#
loop_
_entity_poly.entity_id
_entity_poly.type
_entity_poly.pdbx_seq_one_letter_code
_entity_poly.pdbx_strand_id
1 'polypeptide(L)'
;MREVGVDPFEYTFATTHTSADLNKLYEHKLENGEEDESANVSVAGRIMTRRVFGKLAFFTMQDEMGMIQLQFDKGRLGDTFK
;
A
#
# COMPACT_ATOMS: atom_id res chain seq x y z
N MET A 1 -0.57 6.77 20.04
CA MET A 1 -0.22 5.43 19.50
C MET A 1 -0.45 4.32 20.53
N ARG A 2 0.04 4.38 21.78
CA ARG A 2 -0.38 3.42 22.82
C ARG A 2 -1.82 3.58 23.33
N GLU A 3 -2.40 4.77 23.19
CA GLU A 3 -3.79 5.05 23.59
C GLU A 3 -4.86 4.46 22.65
N VAL A 4 -4.47 3.91 21.50
CA VAL A 4 -5.40 3.29 20.53
C VAL A 4 -5.29 1.75 20.55
N GLY A 5 -4.53 1.18 21.49
CA GLY A 5 -4.36 -0.27 21.63
C GLY A 5 -3.52 -0.95 20.55
N VAL A 6 -2.91 -0.17 19.65
CA VAL A 6 -2.01 -0.69 18.60
C VAL A 6 -0.58 -0.63 19.13
N ASP A 7 0.08 -1.78 19.21
CA ASP A 7 1.50 -1.80 19.58
C ASP A 7 2.33 -1.16 18.45
N PRO A 8 3.09 -0.08 18.72
CA PRO A 8 3.85 0.61 17.69
C PRO A 8 5.01 -0.22 17.14
N PHE A 9 5.34 -1.37 17.74
CA PHE A 9 6.40 -2.28 17.34
C PHE A 9 5.89 -3.71 17.24
N GLU A 10 4.79 -3.91 16.51
CA GLU A 10 4.33 -5.25 16.17
C GLU A 10 5.42 -5.95 15.35
N TYR A 11 6.05 -6.96 15.96
CA TYR A 11 7.31 -7.56 15.47
C TYR A 11 7.16 -8.39 14.20
N THR A 12 5.95 -8.64 13.72
CA THR A 12 5.72 -9.54 12.59
C THR A 12 4.54 -9.06 11.77
N PHE A 13 4.85 -8.38 10.66
CA PHE A 13 3.88 -8.15 9.61
C PHE A 13 4.12 -9.18 8.50
N ALA A 14 3.12 -10.02 8.23
CA ALA A 14 3.21 -11.03 7.18
C ALA A 14 3.07 -10.35 5.82
N THR A 15 4.20 -10.09 5.16
CA THR A 15 4.21 -9.67 3.75
C THR A 15 4.00 -10.88 2.86
N THR A 16 3.16 -10.71 1.83
CA THR A 16 2.89 -11.75 0.83
C THR A 16 3.74 -11.58 -0.42
N HIS A 17 4.06 -10.33 -0.77
CA HIS A 17 4.76 -9.96 -1.99
C HIS A 17 5.70 -8.79 -1.71
N THR A 18 6.74 -8.63 -2.53
CA THR A 18 7.58 -7.43 -2.53
C THR A 18 7.13 -6.46 -3.62
N SER A 19 7.62 -5.21 -3.55
CA SER A 19 7.38 -4.22 -4.61
C SER A 19 7.82 -4.71 -6.01
N ALA A 20 8.93 -5.46 -6.08
CA ALA A 20 9.44 -5.98 -7.34
C ALA A 20 8.59 -7.13 -7.90
N ASP A 21 8.11 -8.04 -7.03
CA ASP A 21 7.22 -9.13 -7.41
C ASP A 21 5.91 -8.60 -8.00
N LEU A 22 5.31 -7.60 -7.36
CA LEU A 22 4.06 -6.99 -7.86
C LEU A 22 4.27 -6.32 -9.22
N ASN A 23 5.33 -5.53 -9.37
CA ASN A 23 5.64 -4.90 -10.66
C ASN A 23 5.80 -5.96 -11.75
N LYS A 24 6.52 -7.05 -11.48
CA LYS A 24 6.71 -8.13 -12.46
C LYS A 24 5.44 -8.93 -12.74
N LEU A 25 4.62 -9.17 -11.73
CA LEU A 25 3.37 -9.92 -11.87
C LEU A 25 2.36 -9.17 -12.76
N TYR A 26 2.34 -7.84 -12.66
CA TYR A 26 1.36 -6.99 -13.34
C TYR A 26 1.90 -6.23 -14.56
N GLU A 27 3.21 -6.28 -14.86
CA GLU A 27 3.86 -5.62 -16.02
C GLU A 27 3.11 -5.84 -17.35
N HIS A 28 2.49 -7.01 -17.52
CA HIS A 28 1.78 -7.39 -18.74
C HIS A 28 0.34 -7.89 -18.48
N LYS A 29 -0.20 -7.68 -17.27
CA LYS A 29 -1.53 -8.20 -16.89
C LYS A 29 -2.59 -7.13 -16.67
N LEU A 30 -2.18 -5.89 -16.44
CA LEU A 30 -3.09 -4.76 -16.24
C LEU A 30 -2.78 -3.70 -17.29
N GLU A 31 -3.76 -3.38 -18.13
CA GLU A 31 -3.67 -2.19 -18.99
C GLU A 31 -3.92 -0.91 -18.18
N ASN A 32 -3.67 0.25 -18.78
CA ASN A 32 -3.85 1.53 -18.12
C ASN A 32 -5.32 1.73 -17.68
N GLY A 33 -5.53 1.76 -16.36
CA GLY A 33 -6.85 1.98 -15.77
C GLY A 33 -7.59 0.70 -15.39
N GLU A 34 -6.99 -0.47 -15.60
CA GLU A 34 -7.53 -1.72 -15.06
C GLU A 34 -7.12 -1.93 -13.60
N GLU A 35 -7.99 -2.59 -12.85
CA GLU A 35 -7.78 -2.96 -11.45
C GLU A 35 -8.11 -4.44 -11.27
N ASP A 36 -7.23 -5.19 -10.62
CA ASP A 36 -7.54 -6.56 -10.19
C ASP A 36 -8.18 -6.52 -8.80
N GLU A 37 -9.52 -6.52 -8.75
CA GLU A 37 -10.28 -6.52 -7.49
C GLU A 37 -10.15 -7.83 -6.68
N SER A 38 -9.67 -8.91 -7.31
CA SER A 38 -9.47 -10.21 -6.65
C SER A 38 -8.11 -10.34 -5.96
N ALA A 39 -7.19 -9.41 -6.27
CA ALA A 39 -5.85 -9.42 -5.74
C ALA A 39 -5.83 -9.07 -4.24
N ASN A 40 -5.46 -10.06 -3.41
CA ASN A 40 -5.20 -9.84 -1.99
C ASN A 40 -3.70 -9.82 -1.75
N VAL A 41 -3.15 -8.62 -1.55
CA VAL A 41 -1.71 -8.39 -1.41
C VAL A 41 -1.40 -7.63 -0.12
N SER A 42 -0.37 -8.08 0.57
CA SER A 42 0.21 -7.43 1.74
C SER A 42 1.68 -7.13 1.48
N VAL A 43 2.06 -5.86 1.60
CA VAL A 43 3.42 -5.34 1.43
C VAL A 43 3.81 -4.49 2.64
N ALA A 44 5.09 -4.46 2.96
CA ALA A 44 5.64 -3.60 4.00
C ALA A 44 6.87 -2.88 3.46
N GLY A 45 7.16 -1.71 4.02
CA GLY A 45 8.28 -0.90 3.58
C GLY A 45 8.25 0.49 4.21
N ARG A 46 9.22 1.31 3.82
CA ARG A 46 9.36 2.68 4.28
C ARG A 46 8.58 3.63 3.38
N ILE A 47 7.70 4.44 3.98
CA ILE A 47 7.06 5.55 3.25
C ILE A 47 8.11 6.61 2.93
N MET A 48 8.33 6.86 1.64
CA MET A 48 9.28 7.83 1.13
C MET A 48 8.62 9.18 0.84
N THR A 49 7.44 9.15 0.21
CA THR A 49 6.70 10.35 -0.16
C THR A 49 5.24 10.17 0.17
N ARG A 50 4.61 11.24 0.65
CA ARG A 50 3.17 11.30 0.92
C ARG A 50 2.60 12.55 0.31
N ARG A 51 1.59 12.41 -0.54
CA ARG A 51 0.85 13.51 -1.16
C ARG A 51 -0.64 13.29 -0.91
N VAL A 52 -1.28 14.21 -0.20
CA VAL A 52 -2.69 14.10 0.17
C VAL A 52 -3.46 15.19 -0.58
N PHE A 53 -4.49 14.76 -1.30
CA PHE A 53 -5.38 15.58 -2.13
C PHE A 53 -6.82 15.45 -1.62
N GLY A 54 -7.04 15.81 -0.35
CA GLY A 54 -8.35 15.79 0.29
C GLY A 54 -8.93 14.37 0.44
N LYS A 55 -9.63 13.88 -0.59
CA LYS A 55 -10.25 12.54 -0.61
C LYS A 55 -9.33 11.45 -1.16
N LEU A 56 -8.31 11.83 -1.94
CA LEU A 56 -7.32 10.92 -2.49
C LEU A 56 -5.98 11.15 -1.79
N ALA A 57 -5.22 10.09 -1.58
CA ALA A 57 -3.85 10.21 -1.12
C ALA A 57 -2.95 9.23 -1.88
N PHE A 58 -1.76 9.70 -2.22
CA PHE A 58 -0.74 8.94 -2.91
C PHE A 58 0.49 8.85 -2.03
N PHE A 59 0.93 7.63 -1.79
CA PHE A 59 2.13 7.36 -1.02
C PHE A 59 3.09 6.58 -1.89
N THR A 60 4.37 6.89 -1.79
CA THR A 60 5.42 6.07 -2.37
C THR A 60 6.06 5.31 -1.23
N MET A 61 6.02 3.99 -1.31
CA MET A 61 6.65 3.08 -0.36
C MET A 61 7.89 2.48 -1.01
N GLN A 62 8.98 2.38 -0.26
CA GLN A 62 10.20 1.67 -0.63
C GLN A 62 10.37 0.45 0.26
N ASP A 63 10.42 -0.71 -0.36
CA ASP A 63 10.76 -1.99 0.26
C ASP A 63 12.20 -2.39 -0.14
N GLU A 64 12.72 -3.49 0.40
CA GLU A 64 14.09 -3.96 0.14
C GLU A 64 14.38 -4.18 -1.35
N MET A 65 13.36 -4.56 -2.13
CA MET A 65 13.50 -4.87 -3.56
C MET A 65 13.15 -3.70 -4.50
N GLY A 66 12.57 -2.61 -4.01
CA GLY A 66 12.21 -1.50 -4.90
C GLY A 66 11.18 -0.53 -4.32
N MET A 67 10.57 0.26 -5.21
CA MET A 67 9.55 1.24 -4.85
C MET A 67 8.21 0.91 -5.52
N ILE A 68 7.13 1.15 -4.78
CA ILE A 68 5.75 1.03 -5.26
C ILE A 68 4.92 2.24 -4.86
N GLN A 69 3.96 2.61 -5.69
CA GLN A 69 3.01 3.68 -5.39
C GLN A 69 1.70 3.10 -4.86
N LEU A 70 1.25 3.62 -3.73
CA LEU A 70 -0.01 3.28 -3.08
C LEU A 70 -0.99 4.42 -3.30
N GLN A 71 -2.15 4.09 -3.89
CA GLN A 71 -3.28 4.99 -4.02
C GLN A 71 -4.30 4.65 -2.92
N PHE A 72 -4.67 5.66 -2.14
CA PHE A 72 -5.73 5.57 -1.16
C PHE A 72 -6.87 6.46 -1.63
N ASP A 73 -8.05 5.88 -1.74
CA ASP A 73 -9.29 6.61 -1.92
C ASP A 73 -10.13 6.51 -0.65
N LYS A 74 -10.45 7.66 -0.06
CA LYS A 74 -11.23 7.72 1.18
C LYS A 74 -12.64 7.17 1.00
N GLY A 75 -13.20 7.21 -0.22
CA GLY A 75 -14.49 6.59 -0.53
C GLY A 75 -14.44 5.06 -0.46
N ARG A 76 -13.36 4.44 -0.95
CA ARG A 76 -13.14 2.98 -0.90
C ARG A 76 -12.70 2.47 0.47
N LEU A 77 -11.88 3.23 1.21
CA LEU A 77 -11.36 2.81 2.53
C LEU A 77 -12.34 3.03 3.70
N GLY A 78 -13.37 3.87 3.54
CA GLY A 78 -14.31 4.22 4.61
C GLY A 78 -13.68 5.04 5.77
N ASP A 79 -14.40 5.15 6.90
CA ASP A 79 -14.04 5.97 8.08
C ASP A 79 -12.81 5.49 8.87
N THR A 80 -12.15 4.41 8.45
CA THR A 80 -10.90 3.92 9.07
C THR A 80 -9.69 4.79 8.73
N PHE A 81 -9.81 5.69 7.73
CA PHE A 81 -8.80 6.67 7.37
C PHE A 81 -8.87 7.90 8.30
N LYS A 82 -8.22 7.83 9.47
CA LYS A 82 -8.04 8.95 10.42
C LYS A 82 -6.74 9.72 10.18
#